data_AF-A0A813C7T1-F1
#
_entry.id   AF-A0A813C7T1-F1
#
_cell.length_a   1.000
_cell.length_b   1.000
_cell.length_c   1.000
_cell.angle_alpha   90.00
_cell.angle_beta   90.00
_cell.angle_gamma   90.00
#
_symmetry.space_group_name_H-M   'P 1'
#
loop_
_entity.id
_entity.type
_entity.pdbx_description
1 polymer ?
#
loop_
_entity_poly.entity_id
_entity_poly.type
_entity_poly.pdbx_seq_one_letter_code
_entity_poly.pdbx_strand_id
1 'polypeptide(L)'
;MASFPTVGLYPGKVRQVRDQIRTALFRQALFKVQNVEVTYLDECKDARVLKRIVKSASPSLLGRMLDLRNPKDVAVLREELWTVDRCGQGADYKVRYYKEGGDGFSASVLPTSPKDCWRALRFYFSGD
;
A
#
# COMPACT_ATOMS: atom_id res chain seq x y z
N MET A 1 29.03 6.62 38.48
CA MET A 1 28.36 6.04 37.28
C MET A 1 27.21 6.95 36.92
N ALA A 2 27.33 7.73 35.84
CA ALA A 2 26.26 8.63 35.42
C ALA A 2 25.12 7.82 34.81
N SER A 3 23.97 7.75 35.48
CA SER A 3 22.73 7.22 34.91
C SER A 3 22.17 8.25 33.94
N PHE A 4 22.24 7.99 32.63
CA PHE A 4 21.65 8.86 31.62
C PHE A 4 20.11 8.71 31.66
N PRO A 5 19.35 9.72 32.11
CA PRO A 5 17.89 9.63 32.24
C PRO A 5 17.17 9.56 30.88
N THR A 6 17.90 9.74 29.78
CA THR A 6 17.38 9.78 28.42
C THR A 6 17.22 8.40 27.78
N VAL A 7 17.81 7.34 28.35
CA VAL A 7 17.79 5.98 27.77
C VAL A 7 16.35 5.46 27.59
N GLY A 8 15.41 5.86 28.46
CA GLY A 8 13.99 5.53 28.35
C GLY A 8 13.19 6.34 27.32
N LEU A 9 13.71 7.49 26.84
CA LEU A 9 13.03 8.35 25.86
C LEU A 9 13.18 7.83 24.42
N TYR A 10 14.31 7.18 24.11
CA TYR A 10 14.59 6.61 22.80
C TYR A 10 13.61 5.52 22.36
N PRO A 11 13.27 4.49 23.16
CA PRO A 11 12.32 3.47 22.74
C PRO A 11 10.91 4.03 22.50
N GLY A 12 10.48 5.01 23.30
CA GLY A 12 9.21 5.71 23.12
C GLY A 12 9.16 6.47 21.80
N LYS A 13 10.20 7.25 21.49
CA LYS A 13 10.30 7.99 20.23
C LYS A 13 10.37 7.06 19.01
N VAL A 14 11.12 5.96 19.10
CA VAL A 14 11.19 4.96 18.02
C VAL A 14 9.82 4.34 17.74
N ARG A 15 9.07 3.98 18.78
CA ARG A 15 7.69 3.47 18.63
C ARG A 15 6.80 4.51 17.95
N GLN A 16 6.85 5.76 18.41
CA GLN A 16 6.07 6.85 17.83
C GLN A 16 6.37 7.07 16.34
N VAL A 17 7.66 7.14 15.97
CA VAL A 17 8.08 7.29 14.56
C VAL A 17 7.60 6.12 13.72
N ARG A 18 7.71 4.89 14.23
CA ARG A 18 7.22 3.69 13.54
C ARG A 18 5.72 3.74 13.29
N ASP A 19 4.93 4.19 14.26
CA ASP A 19 3.49 4.33 14.11
C ASP A 19 3.11 5.44 13.12
N GLN A 20 3.87 6.54 13.10
CA GLN A 20 3.72 7.60 12.09
C GLN A 20 4.00 7.09 10.68
N ILE A 21 5.11 6.37 10.47
CA ILE A 21 5.46 5.76 9.17
C ILE A 21 4.36 4.80 8.74
N ARG A 22 3.91 3.91 9.62
CA ARG A 22 2.82 2.97 9.32
C ARG A 22 1.55 3.70 8.90
N THR A 23 1.18 4.75 9.63
CA THR A 23 -0.01 5.55 9.33
C THR A 23 0.10 6.28 7.99
N ALA A 24 1.28 6.84 7.70
CA ALA A 24 1.56 7.50 6.43
C ALA A 24 1.46 6.52 5.25
N LEU A 25 2.07 5.34 5.37
CA LEU A 25 2.00 4.28 4.35
C LEU A 25 0.57 3.76 4.15
N PHE A 26 -0.19 3.60 5.23
CA PHE A 26 -1.59 3.21 5.16
C PHE A 26 -2.43 4.25 4.39
N ARG A 27 -2.26 5.54 4.70
CA ARG A 27 -2.93 6.63 3.97
C ARG A 27 -2.51 6.69 2.51
N GLN A 28 -1.21 6.55 2.23
CA GLN A 28 -0.69 6.50 0.87
C GLN A 28 -1.33 5.37 0.07
N ALA A 29 -1.48 4.18 0.65
CA ALA A 29 -2.16 3.06 0.01
C ALA A 29 -3.64 3.38 -0.26
N LEU A 30 -4.37 3.95 0.71
CA LEU A 30 -5.76 4.37 0.51
C LEU A 30 -5.91 5.37 -0.64
N PHE A 31 -5.05 6.39 -0.72
CA PHE A 31 -5.11 7.35 -1.82
C PHE A 31 -4.83 6.70 -3.18
N LYS A 32 -3.91 5.73 -3.25
CA LYS A 32 -3.64 4.99 -4.49
C LYS A 32 -4.81 4.11 -4.91
N VAL A 33 -5.50 3.46 -3.95
CA VAL A 33 -6.76 2.75 -4.23
C VAL A 33 -7.80 3.71 -4.82
N GLN A 34 -7.96 4.89 -4.22
CA GLN A 34 -8.90 5.90 -4.73
C GLN A 34 -8.61 6.32 -6.17
N ASN A 35 -7.32 6.47 -6.53
CA ASN A 35 -6.91 6.84 -7.89
C ASN A 35 -7.23 5.75 -8.92
N VAL A 36 -7.01 4.47 -8.57
CA VAL A 36 -7.41 3.34 -9.43
C VAL A 36 -8.94 3.27 -9.59
N GLU A 37 -9.67 3.61 -8.53
CA GLU A 37 -11.11 3.53 -8.49
C GLU A 37 -11.88 4.77 -8.98
N VAL A 38 -11.21 5.82 -9.44
CA VAL A 38 -11.90 6.96 -10.09
C VAL A 38 -12.80 6.44 -11.23
N THR A 39 -12.39 5.34 -11.88
CA THR A 39 -13.15 4.63 -12.91
C THR A 39 -14.48 4.01 -12.44
N TYR A 40 -14.69 3.77 -11.15
CA TYR A 40 -15.97 3.25 -10.60
C TYR A 40 -16.90 4.36 -10.09
N LEU A 41 -16.43 5.61 -10.04
CA LEU A 41 -17.24 6.73 -9.51
C LEU A 41 -18.49 6.97 -10.36
N ASP A 42 -18.39 6.78 -11.67
CA ASP A 42 -19.50 6.94 -12.61
C ASP A 42 -20.56 5.84 -12.43
N GLU A 43 -20.13 4.64 -12.03
CA GLU A 43 -21.01 3.49 -11.79
C GLU A 43 -21.70 3.60 -10.41
N CYS A 44 -21.03 4.15 -9.39
CA CYS A 44 -21.61 4.27 -8.06
C CYS A 44 -21.00 5.33 -7.13
N LYS A 45 -21.87 6.00 -6.37
CA LYS A 45 -21.51 7.12 -5.46
C LYS A 45 -21.35 6.74 -3.99
N ASP A 46 -21.65 5.50 -3.59
CA ASP A 46 -21.56 5.13 -2.18
C ASP A 46 -20.12 5.17 -1.64
N ALA A 47 -20.02 5.25 -0.31
CA ALA A 47 -18.76 5.21 0.40
C ALA A 47 -18.07 3.84 0.23
N ARG A 48 -16.74 3.86 0.17
CA ARG A 48 -15.91 2.66 0.10
C ARG A 48 -15.78 2.04 1.48
N VAL A 49 -15.87 0.71 1.54
CA VAL A 49 -15.68 -0.05 2.77
C VAL A 49 -14.51 -1.00 2.60
N LEU A 50 -13.46 -0.83 3.41
CA LEU A 50 -12.37 -1.79 3.48
C LEU A 50 -12.85 -3.03 4.26
N LYS A 51 -13.34 -4.04 3.53
CA LYS A 51 -13.93 -5.24 4.13
C LYS A 51 -12.88 -6.14 4.77
N ARG A 52 -11.72 -6.28 4.15
CA ARG A 52 -10.73 -7.28 4.58
C ARG A 52 -9.30 -6.88 4.21
N ILE A 53 -8.37 -7.18 5.11
CA ILE A 53 -6.92 -7.10 4.87
C ILE A 53 -6.31 -8.46 5.22
N VAL A 54 -5.73 -9.14 4.25
CA VAL A 54 -5.01 -10.40 4.44
C VAL A 54 -3.52 -10.14 4.26
N LYS A 55 -2.70 -10.53 5.24
CA LYS A 55 -1.24 -10.43 5.12
C LYS A 55 -0.72 -11.64 4.36
N SER A 56 0.06 -11.41 3.30
CA SER A 56 0.71 -12.50 2.58
C SER A 56 1.97 -12.93 3.33
N ALA A 57 2.11 -14.23 3.58
CA ALA A 57 3.31 -14.80 4.19
C ALA A 57 4.52 -14.77 3.24
N SER A 58 4.27 -14.83 1.92
CA SER A 58 5.29 -14.76 0.88
C SER A 58 4.86 -13.85 -0.26
N PRO A 59 5.80 -13.14 -0.92
CA PRO A 59 5.48 -12.37 -2.12
C PRO A 59 4.99 -13.31 -3.22
N SER A 60 3.83 -12.97 -3.79
CA SER A 60 3.25 -13.68 -4.92
C SER A 60 4.17 -13.67 -6.15
N LEU A 61 4.00 -14.62 -7.08
CA LEU A 61 4.78 -14.71 -8.33
C LEU A 61 4.81 -13.38 -9.11
N LEU A 62 3.65 -12.74 -9.24
CA LEU A 62 3.54 -11.41 -9.86
C LEU A 62 4.33 -10.36 -9.06
N GLY A 63 4.29 -10.43 -7.72
CA GLY A 63 5.08 -9.56 -6.85
C GLY A 63 6.59 -9.71 -7.09
N ARG A 64 7.08 -10.95 -7.16
CA ARG A 64 8.50 -11.24 -7.48
C ARG A 64 8.90 -10.72 -8.85
N MET A 65 8.00 -10.82 -9.83
CA MET A 65 8.26 -10.30 -11.18
C MET A 65 8.36 -8.76 -11.19
N LEU A 66 7.52 -8.07 -10.41
CA LEU A 66 7.63 -6.61 -10.23
C LEU A 66 8.93 -6.23 -9.52
N ASP A 67 9.37 -7.04 -8.56
CA ASP A 67 10.60 -6.79 -7.79
C ASP A 67 11.87 -6.85 -8.64
N LEU A 68 11.87 -7.58 -9.75
CA LEU A 68 13.01 -7.64 -10.68
C LEU A 68 13.36 -6.27 -11.28
N ARG A 69 12.38 -5.36 -11.38
CA ARG A 69 12.60 -4.00 -11.87
C ARG A 69 13.04 -3.02 -10.78
N ASN A 70 12.98 -3.43 -9.51
CA ASN A 70 13.33 -2.54 -8.42
C ASN A 70 14.85 -2.30 -8.38
N PRO A 71 15.27 -1.07 -8.06
CA PRO A 71 16.66 -0.78 -7.72
C PRO A 71 17.17 -1.66 -6.57
N LYS A 72 18.49 -1.88 -6.51
CA LYS A 72 19.12 -2.76 -5.50
C LYS A 72 18.93 -2.30 -4.06
N ASP A 73 18.65 -1.02 -3.86
CA ASP A 73 18.41 -0.39 -2.56
C ASP A 73 16.92 -0.37 -2.14
N VAL A 74 16.04 -1.03 -2.93
CA VAL A 74 14.62 -1.14 -2.62
C VAL A 74 14.30 -2.55 -2.14
N ALA A 75 13.86 -2.65 -0.88
CA ALA A 75 13.52 -3.92 -0.24
C ALA A 75 12.01 -4.00 0.04
N VAL A 76 11.39 -5.12 -0.32
CA VAL A 76 9.99 -5.41 0.03
C VAL A 76 9.90 -5.71 1.52
N LEU A 77 9.12 -4.92 2.24
CA LEU A 77 8.86 -5.12 3.67
C LEU A 77 7.68 -6.06 3.90
N ARG A 78 6.61 -5.88 3.13
CA ARG A 78 5.37 -6.64 3.29
C ARG A 78 4.51 -6.56 2.03
N GLU A 79 3.75 -7.64 1.81
CA GLU A 79 2.65 -7.71 0.85
C GLU A 79 1.34 -8.03 1.58
N GLU A 80 0.27 -7.32 1.22
CA GLU A 80 -1.07 -7.49 1.75
C GLU A 80 -2.09 -7.53 0.60
N LEU A 81 -3.17 -8.28 0.79
CA LEU A 81 -4.32 -8.32 -0.09
C LEU A 81 -5.49 -7.63 0.59
N TRP A 82 -5.94 -6.53 0.00
CA TRP A 82 -7.02 -5.70 0.51
C TRP A 82 -8.26 -5.91 -0.34
N THR A 83 -9.38 -6.25 0.29
CA THR A 83 -10.68 -6.30 -0.36
C THR A 83 -11.44 -5.04 0.01
N VAL A 84 -11.68 -4.19 -0.97
CA VAL A 84 -12.47 -2.96 -0.85
C VAL A 84 -13.80 -3.19 -1.55
N ASP A 85 -14.88 -2.89 -0.86
CA ASP A 85 -16.22 -2.98 -1.40
C ASP A 85 -16.76 -1.61 -1.69
N ARG A 86 -17.37 -1.49 -2.87
CA ARG A 86 -18.17 -0.34 -3.22
C ARG A 86 -19.42 -0.83 -3.93
N CYS A 87 -20.58 -0.56 -3.34
CA CYS A 87 -21.88 -0.88 -3.93
C CYS A 87 -22.08 -2.39 -4.20
N GLY A 88 -21.55 -3.23 -3.30
CA GLY A 88 -21.62 -4.68 -3.42
C GLY A 88 -20.67 -5.29 -4.44
N GLN A 89 -19.87 -4.47 -5.14
CA GLN A 89 -18.78 -4.94 -5.99
C GLN A 89 -17.48 -4.90 -5.16
N GLY A 90 -17.00 -6.09 -4.80
CA GLY A 90 -15.71 -6.24 -4.14
C GLY A 90 -14.57 -6.20 -5.16
N ALA A 91 -13.67 -5.25 -4.98
CA ALA A 91 -12.40 -5.16 -5.71
C ALA A 91 -11.25 -5.58 -4.78
N ASP A 92 -10.35 -6.39 -5.32
CA ASP A 92 -9.18 -6.89 -4.60
C ASP A 92 -7.92 -6.15 -5.08
N TYR A 93 -7.14 -5.67 -4.11
CA TYR A 93 -5.92 -4.90 -4.32
C TYR A 93 -4.74 -5.56 -3.64
N LYS A 94 -3.65 -5.68 -4.38
CA LYS A 94 -2.34 -6.04 -3.85
C LYS A 94 -1.63 -4.78 -3.39
N VAL A 95 -1.49 -4.64 -2.08
CA VAL A 95 -0.79 -3.53 -1.43
C VAL A 95 0.58 -4.03 -0.99
N ARG A 96 1.64 -3.37 -1.46
CA ARG A 96 3.03 -3.74 -1.13
C ARG A 96 3.74 -2.54 -0.54
N TYR A 97 4.51 -2.79 0.51
CA TYR A 97 5.28 -1.77 1.21
C TYR A 97 6.76 -2.02 0.97
N TYR A 98 7.49 -0.95 0.65
CA TYR A 98 8.92 -1.00 0.37
C TYR A 98 9.67 -0.08 1.32
N LYS A 99 10.91 -0.48 1.61
CA LYS A 99 11.95 0.41 2.12
C LYS A 99 12.82 0.83 0.95
N GLU A 100 13.00 2.13 0.78
CA GLU A 100 13.79 2.73 -0.30
C GLU A 100 15.03 3.40 0.30
N GLY A 101 16.21 2.89 -0.03
CA GLY A 101 17.47 3.42 0.49
C GLY A 101 17.60 3.34 2.02
N GLY A 102 18.09 4.42 2.64
CA GLY A 102 18.32 4.50 4.09
C GLY A 102 17.03 4.61 4.90
N ASP A 103 16.22 5.63 4.60
CA ASP A 103 15.07 6.07 5.41
C ASP A 103 13.78 6.30 4.59
N GLY A 104 13.79 5.97 3.29
CA GLY A 104 12.62 6.08 2.42
C GLY A 104 11.63 4.93 2.64
N PHE A 105 10.34 5.23 2.59
CA PHE A 105 9.28 4.24 2.65
C PHE A 105 8.20 4.57 1.62
N SER A 106 7.73 3.55 0.92
CA SER A 106 6.66 3.72 -0.07
C SER A 106 5.68 2.56 -0.07
N ALA A 107 4.47 2.82 -0.59
CA ALA A 107 3.45 1.82 -0.82
C ALA A 107 3.10 1.75 -2.32
N SER A 108 3.02 0.56 -2.91
CA SER A 108 2.41 0.33 -4.22
C SER A 108 1.06 -0.36 -4.07
N VAL A 109 0.09 0.02 -4.89
CA VAL A 109 -1.24 -0.60 -4.94
C VAL A 109 -1.51 -1.01 -6.37
N LEU A 110 -1.86 -2.27 -6.57
CA LEU A 110 -2.25 -2.80 -7.87
C LEU A 110 -3.54 -3.61 -7.73
N PRO A 111 -4.55 -3.40 -8.58
CA PRO A 111 -5.70 -4.30 -8.62
C PRO A 111 -5.27 -5.72 -9.00
N THR A 112 -6.00 -6.74 -8.54
CA THR A 112 -5.69 -8.14 -8.88
C THR A 112 -6.53 -8.69 -10.02
N SER A 113 -7.72 -8.13 -10.24
CA SER A 113 -8.61 -8.53 -11.33
C SER A 113 -8.11 -7.99 -12.68
N PRO A 114 -8.11 -8.79 -13.76
CA PRO A 114 -7.73 -8.32 -15.10
C PRO A 114 -8.57 -7.15 -15.60
N LYS A 115 -9.88 -7.13 -15.28
CA LYS A 115 -10.80 -6.04 -15.63
C LYS A 115 -10.35 -4.73 -14.97
N ASP A 116 -9.97 -4.81 -13.71
CA ASP A 116 -9.60 -3.68 -12.87
C ASP A 116 -8.20 -3.18 -13.25
N CYS A 117 -7.28 -4.09 -13.58
CA CYS A 117 -5.98 -3.77 -14.18
C CYS A 117 -6.15 -3.01 -15.50
N TRP A 118 -7.03 -3.48 -16.39
CA TRP A 118 -7.27 -2.81 -17.67
C TRP A 118 -7.89 -1.42 -17.47
N ARG A 119 -8.85 -1.28 -16.54
CA ARG A 119 -9.43 0.02 -16.17
C ARG A 119 -8.37 0.97 -15.61
N ALA A 120 -7.49 0.48 -14.72
CA ALA A 120 -6.38 1.26 -14.17
C ALA A 120 -5.41 1.73 -15.26
N LEU A 121 -4.98 0.81 -16.14
CA LEU A 121 -4.12 1.13 -17.27
C LEU A 121 -4.79 2.15 -18.21
N ARG A 122 -6.06 1.95 -18.53
CA ARG A 122 -6.83 2.90 -19.34
C ARG A 122 -6.81 4.28 -18.69
N PHE A 123 -7.04 4.42 -17.39
CA PHE A 123 -6.99 5.72 -16.73
C PHE A 123 -5.60 6.39 -16.81
N TYR A 124 -4.51 5.63 -16.66
CA TYR A 124 -3.15 6.20 -16.73
C TYR A 124 -2.65 6.50 -18.14
N PHE A 125 -3.14 5.77 -19.16
CA PHE A 125 -2.72 5.93 -20.56
C PHE A 125 -3.72 6.68 -21.44
N SER A 126 -4.98 6.77 -21.02
CA SER A 126 -5.99 7.66 -21.61
C SER A 126 -5.87 9.01 -20.91
N GLY A 127 -4.73 9.67 -21.11
CA GLY A 127 -4.62 11.09 -20.80
C GLY A 127 -5.45 11.84 -21.85
N ASP A 128 -6.48 12.53 -21.40
CA ASP A 128 -6.92 13.76 -22.07
C ASP A 128 -5.89 14.87 -21.82
#